data_AF-A0AAV8XE62-F1
#
_entry.id   AF-A0AAV8XE62-F1
#
_cell.length_a   1.000
_cell.length_b   1.000
_cell.length_c   1.000
_cell.angle_alpha   90.00
_cell.angle_beta   90.00
_cell.angle_gamma   90.00
#
_symmetry.space_group_name_H-M   'P 1'
#
loop_
_entity.id
_entity.type
_entity.pdbx_description
1 polymer ?
#
loop_
_entity_poly.entity_id
_entity_poly.type
_entity_poly.pdbx_seq_one_letter_code
_entity_poly.pdbx_strand_id
1 'polypeptide(L)'
;MVLSKNHLRQYLRQCQEKVELNVLLTLHENPRTSITEIANNIGSSKRTVNDILKKHKYKPYIPQKVHALEENDQVSEPVLKRRAGLSIHKW
;
A
#
# COMPACT_ATOMS: atom_id res chain seq x y z
N MET A 1 33.61 26.11 -11.89
CA MET A 1 33.49 25.01 -12.87
C MET A 1 32.03 24.95 -13.33
N VAL A 2 31.71 25.40 -14.54
CA VAL A 2 30.34 25.29 -15.09
C VAL A 2 30.23 23.97 -15.82
N LEU A 3 29.48 23.02 -15.27
CA LEU A 3 29.21 21.74 -15.94
C LEU A 3 28.38 22.00 -17.19
N SER A 4 28.83 21.45 -18.33
CA SER A 4 28.07 21.47 -19.57
C SER A 4 26.69 20.84 -19.36
N LYS A 5 25.65 21.37 -20.03
CA LYS A 5 24.28 20.83 -19.99
C LYS A 5 24.24 19.33 -20.30
N ASN A 6 25.13 18.84 -21.16
CA ASN A 6 25.23 17.42 -21.50
C ASN A 6 25.77 16.58 -20.34
N HIS A 7 26.75 17.10 -19.60
CA HIS A 7 27.28 16.46 -18.39
C HIS A 7 26.23 16.36 -17.29
N LEU A 8 25.42 17.42 -17.09
CA LEU A 8 24.31 17.40 -16.13
C LEU A 8 23.26 16.35 -16.50
N ARG A 9 22.89 16.23 -17.78
CA ARG A 9 21.96 15.21 -18.25
C ARG A 9 22.47 13.80 -18.01
N GLN A 10 23.76 13.56 -18.28
CA GLN A 10 24.38 12.26 -18.08
C GLN A 10 24.44 11.89 -16.59
N TYR A 11 24.78 12.85 -15.73
CA TYR A 11 24.78 12.65 -14.28
C TYR A 11 23.38 12.32 -13.75
N LEU A 12 22.35 13.09 -14.16
CA LEU A 12 20.97 12.83 -13.76
C LEU A 12 20.50 11.44 -14.18
N ARG A 13 20.88 11.00 -15.40
CA ARG A 13 20.59 9.66 -15.88
C ARG A 13 21.25 8.59 -15.01
N GLN A 14 22.53 8.74 -14.66
CA GLN A 14 23.23 7.81 -13.77
C GLN A 14 22.60 7.76 -12.38
N CYS A 15 22.21 8.91 -11.81
CA CYS A 15 21.48 8.95 -10.54
C CYS A 15 20.16 8.18 -10.63
N GLN A 16 19.42 8.32 -11.72
CA GLN A 16 18.16 7.63 -11.93
C GLN A 16 18.34 6.11 -12.07
N GLU A 17 19.34 5.68 -12.85
CA GLU A 17 19.71 4.26 -13.00
C GLU A 17 20.12 3.64 -11.66
N LYS A 18 20.85 4.38 -10.81
CA LYS A 18 21.22 3.94 -9.47
C LYS A 18 20.01 3.76 -8.55
N VAL A 19 19.06 4.70 -8.57
CA VAL A 19 17.82 4.59 -7.79
C VAL A 19 16.99 3.40 -8.26
N GLU A 20 16.88 3.20 -9.57
CA GLU A 20 16.16 2.09 -10.18
C GLU A 20 16.75 0.74 -9.75
N LEU A 21 18.08 0.60 -9.79
CA LEU A 21 18.77 -0.61 -9.34
C LEU A 21 18.56 -0.91 -7.85
N ASN A 22 18.65 0.12 -7.00
CA ASN A 22 18.42 -0.04 -5.56
C ASN A 22 16.98 -0.51 -5.26
N VAL A 23 15.98 0.07 -5.93
CA VAL A 23 14.58 -0.36 -5.76
C VAL A 23 14.41 -1.84 -6.08
N LEU A 24 14.99 -2.30 -7.20
CA LEU A 24 14.88 -3.69 -7.64
C LEU A 24 15.63 -4.66 -6.72
N LEU A 25 16.82 -4.29 -6.24
CA LEU A 25 17.57 -5.11 -5.29
C LEU A 25 16.81 -5.29 -3.98
N THR A 26 16.25 -4.20 -3.42
CA THR A 26 15.50 -4.27 -2.16
C THR A 26 14.30 -5.21 -2.27
N LEU A 27 13.61 -5.18 -3.42
CA LEU A 27 12.47 -6.05 -3.67
C LEU A 27 12.90 -7.51 -3.91
N HIS A 28 14.06 -7.74 -4.52
CA HIS A 28 14.61 -9.07 -4.75
C HIS A 28 15.03 -9.75 -3.44
N GLU A 29 15.67 -9.00 -2.55
CA GLU A 29 16.07 -9.47 -1.22
C GLU A 29 14.86 -9.78 -0.32
N ASN A 30 13.83 -8.94 -0.38
CA ASN A 30 12.59 -9.17 0.37
C ASN A 30 11.35 -8.80 -0.45
N PRO A 31 10.70 -9.78 -1.11
CA PRO A 31 9.50 -9.55 -1.93
C PRO A 31 8.28 -9.04 -1.16
N ARG A 32 8.31 -9.10 0.19
CA ARG A 32 7.22 -8.64 1.06
C ARG A 32 7.41 -7.20 1.54
N THR A 33 8.39 -6.47 1.01
CA THR A 33 8.58 -5.06 1.31
C THR A 33 7.49 -4.20 0.66
N SER A 34 6.97 -3.23 1.43
CA SER A 34 5.98 -2.29 0.91
C SER A 34 6.63 -1.14 0.13
N ILE A 35 5.90 -0.51 -0.77
CA ILE A 35 6.38 0.70 -1.49
C ILE A 35 6.82 1.79 -0.52
N THR A 36 6.11 1.94 0.61
CA THR A 36 6.44 2.97 1.61
C THR A 36 7.79 2.70 2.25
N GLU A 37 8.07 1.44 2.57
CA GLU A 37 9.33 1.04 3.19
C GLU A 37 10.51 1.20 2.22
N ILE A 38 10.34 0.78 0.96
CA ILE A 38 11.34 0.98 -0.11
C ILE A 38 11.63 2.48 -0.32
N ALA A 39 10.58 3.31 -0.37
CA ALA A 39 10.71 4.75 -0.53
C ALA A 39 11.50 5.40 0.61
N ASN A 40 11.20 4.99 1.86
CA ASN A 40 11.89 5.49 3.04
C ASN A 40 13.36 5.05 3.07
N ASN A 41 13.66 3.80 2.73
CA ASN A 41 15.01 3.25 2.75
C ASN A 41 15.92 3.91 1.69
N ILE A 42 15.39 4.21 0.51
CA ILE A 42 16.16 4.77 -0.61
C ILE A 42 16.16 6.31 -0.59
N GLY A 43 15.29 6.95 0.21
CA GLY A 43 15.11 8.40 0.20
C GLY A 43 14.47 8.91 -1.10
N SER A 44 13.56 8.12 -1.68
CA SER A 44 12.87 8.44 -2.93
C SER A 44 11.36 8.59 -2.70
N SER A 45 10.67 9.26 -3.62
CA SER A 45 9.22 9.39 -3.51
C SER A 45 8.51 8.05 -3.77
N LYS A 46 7.40 7.81 -3.07
CA LYS A 46 6.55 6.61 -3.30
C LYS A 46 6.10 6.49 -4.76
N ARG A 47 5.85 7.62 -5.43
CA ARG A 47 5.46 7.67 -6.84
C ARG A 47 6.58 7.15 -7.74
N THR A 48 7.81 7.62 -7.52
CA THR A 48 9.00 7.17 -8.27
C THR A 48 9.20 5.66 -8.11
N VAL A 49 9.09 5.14 -6.89
CA VAL A 49 9.21 3.70 -6.62
C VAL A 49 8.11 2.92 -7.35
N ASN A 50 6.85 3.38 -7.27
CA ASN A 50 5.73 2.73 -7.96
C ASN A 50 5.92 2.72 -9.49
N ASP A 51 6.38 3.82 -10.08
CA ASP A 51 6.62 3.91 -11.52
C ASP A 51 7.76 2.96 -11.97
N ILE A 52 8.83 2.84 -11.18
CA ILE A 52 9.92 1.88 -11.41
C ILE A 52 9.38 0.44 -11.35
N LEU A 53 8.63 0.09 -10.30
CA LEU A 53 8.08 -1.26 -10.16
C LEU A 53 7.13 -1.61 -11.31
N LYS A 54 6.30 -0.66 -11.75
CA LYS A 54 5.42 -0.83 -12.92
C LYS A 54 6.20 -1.05 -14.20
N LYS A 55 7.26 -0.27 -14.44
CA LYS A 55 8.15 -0.39 -15.62
C LYS A 55 8.73 -1.81 -15.73
N HIS A 56 9.11 -2.39 -14.60
CA HIS A 56 9.68 -3.76 -14.51
C HIS A 56 8.64 -4.86 -14.25
N LYS A 57 7.34 -4.54 -14.31
CA LYS A 57 6.23 -5.49 -14.12
C LYS A 57 6.22 -6.20 -12.75
N TYR A 58 6.81 -5.60 -11.72
CA TYR A 58 6.74 -6.11 -10.36
C TYR A 58 5.41 -5.72 -9.69
N LYS A 59 4.83 -6.66 -8.93
CA LYS A 59 3.65 -6.40 -8.10
C LYS A 59 4.13 -6.08 -6.67
N PRO A 60 3.91 -4.85 -6.17
CA PRO A 60 4.28 -4.50 -4.81
C PRO A 60 3.49 -5.32 -3.80
N TYR A 61 4.09 -5.64 -2.66
CA TYR A 61 3.37 -6.22 -1.54
C TYR A 61 2.40 -5.19 -0.96
N ILE A 62 1.12 -5.56 -0.91
CA ILE A 62 0.07 -4.76 -0.27
C ILE A 62 -0.19 -5.43 1.08
N PRO A 63 0.23 -4.82 2.21
CA PRO A 63 -0.14 -5.35 3.51
C PRO A 63 -1.66 -5.36 3.59
N GLN A 64 -2.26 -6.53 3.77
CA GLN A 64 -3.68 -6.62 4.06
C GLN A 64 -3.89 -5.87 5.37
N LYS A 65 -4.73 -4.82 5.33
CA LYS A 65 -5.25 -4.23 6.56
C LYS A 65 -6.11 -5.30 7.19
N VAL A 66 -5.56 -6.01 8.16
CA VAL A 66 -6.37 -6.84 9.05
C VAL A 66 -7.29 -5.84 9.73
N HIS A 67 -8.56 -5.79 9.31
CA HIS A 67 -9.57 -5.16 10.14
C HIS A 67 -9.51 -5.93 11.45
N ALA A 68 -9.01 -5.28 12.50
CA ALA A 68 -9.16 -5.79 13.84
C ALA A 68 -10.67 -6.00 14.01
N LEU A 69 -11.11 -7.25 14.03
CA LEU A 69 -12.43 -7.59 14.54
C LEU A 69 -12.37 -7.11 15.98
N GLU A 70 -12.97 -5.95 16.26
CA GLU A 70 -13.13 -5.51 17.63
C GLU A 70 -13.90 -6.62 18.35
N GLU A 71 -13.38 -7.09 19.49
CA GLU A 71 -14.00 -8.08 20.38
C GLU A 71 -15.38 -7.66 20.94
N ASN A 72 -15.96 -6.56 20.44
CA ASN A 72 -17.26 -6.02 20.83
C ASN A 72 -18.39 -6.31 19.84
N ASP A 73 -18.19 -7.16 18.81
CA ASP A 73 -19.30 -7.87 18.18
C ASP A 73 -19.83 -8.97 19.14
N GLN A 74 -20.19 -8.59 20.37
CA GLN A 74 -21.19 -9.30 21.15
C GLN A 74 -22.49 -9.16 20.37
N VAL A 75 -22.75 -10.14 19.50
CA VAL A 75 -24.08 -10.36 18.95
C VAL A 75 -24.98 -10.75 20.13
N SER A 76 -25.50 -9.74 20.81
CA SER A 76 -26.57 -9.87 21.78
C SER A 76 -27.80 -10.38 21.05
N GLU A 77 -28.05 -11.68 21.22
CA GLU A 77 -29.28 -12.45 21.02
C GLU A 77 -29.96 -12.43 19.63
N PRO A 78 -30.43 -13.60 19.13
CA PRO A 78 -31.28 -13.63 17.95
C PRO A 78 -32.61 -12.96 18.29
N VAL A 79 -32.91 -11.82 17.66
CA VAL A 79 -34.24 -11.21 17.66
C VAL A 79 -35.21 -12.20 17.00
N LEU A 80 -35.78 -13.09 17.83
CA LEU A 80 -36.98 -13.84 17.51
C LEU A 80 -38.10 -12.81 17.27
N LYS A 81 -38.28 -12.41 16.01
CA LYS A 81 -39.49 -11.73 15.54
C LYS A 81 -40.67 -12.66 15.76
N ARG A 82 -41.23 -12.68 16.97
CA ARG A 82 -42.51 -13.31 17.25
C ARG A 82 -43.58 -12.53 16.48
N ARG A 83 -44.14 -13.18 15.46
CA ARG A 83 -45.45 -12.85 14.92
C ARG A 83 -46.48 -12.97 16.05
N ALA A 84 -47.05 -11.85 16.48
CA ALA A 84 -48.33 -11.74 17.14
C ALA A 84 -48.84 -10.33 16.80
N GLY A 85 -49.83 -10.15 15.94
CA GLY A 85 -51.20 -10.55 16.23
C GLY A 85 -51.92 -9.30 16.75
N LEU A 86 -52.33 -8.45 15.83
CA LEU A 86 -53.26 -7.34 16.09
C LEU A 86 -54.51 -7.88 16.81
N SER A 87 -54.81 -7.37 18.00
CA SER A 87 -56.19 -7.04 18.41
C SER A 87 -56.14 -6.32 19.76
N ILE A 88 -56.46 -5.03 19.76
CA ILE A 88 -56.73 -4.28 20.99
C ILE A 88 -58.26 -4.19 21.06
N HIS A 89 -58.88 -4.93 21.98
CA HIS A 89 -60.28 -4.68 22.37
C HIS A 89 -60.28 -4.21 23.83
N LYS A 90 -60.79 -3.01 24.01
CA LYS A 90 -60.92 -2.28 25.27
C LYS A 90 -62.35 -2.49 25.78
N TRP A 91 -62.52 -2.88 27.05
CA TRP A 91 -63.76 -2.72 27.81
C TRP A 91 -63.49 -1.69 28.90
#